data_AF-A0A1E4HW40-F1
#
_entry.id   AF-A0A1E4HW40-F1
#
_cell.length_a   1.000
_cell.length_b   1.000
_cell.length_c   1.000
_cell.angle_alpha   90.00
_cell.angle_beta   90.00
_cell.angle_gamma   90.00
#
_symmetry.space_group_name_H-M   'P 1'
#
loop_
_entity.id
_entity.type
_entity.pdbx_description
1 polymer ?
#
loop_
_entity_poly.entity_id
_entity_poly.type
_entity_poly.pdbx_seq_one_letter_code
_entity_poly.pdbx_strand_id
1 'polypeptide(L)'
;MTLLACDNHVAGNAPWEFEPWDTMQLPAGLEGGGGTDFRPVFDWVEHENRSPDMLVYFTDAEGDFPKLPPNYPVIWLVKGKGMVPWGERVQLN
;
A
#
# COMPACT_ATOMS: atom_id res chain seq x y z
N MET A 1 -8.20 1.18 -11.38
CA MET A 1 -7.28 1.45 -10.25
C MET A 1 -7.83 0.77 -9.00
N THR A 2 -6.97 0.10 -8.23
CA THR A 2 -7.35 -0.60 -6.99
C THR A 2 -6.76 0.13 -5.79
N LEU A 3 -7.58 0.46 -4.80
CA LEU A 3 -7.17 1.03 -3.52
C LEU A 3 -7.31 -0.04 -2.42
N LEU A 4 -6.29 -0.12 -1.58
CA LEU A 4 -6.25 -0.96 -0.40
C LEU A 4 -5.88 -0.09 0.80
N ALA A 5 -6.60 -0.28 1.90
CA ALA A 5 -6.19 0.22 3.20
C ALA A 5 -5.58 -0.94 3.99
N CYS A 6 -4.46 -0.69 4.65
CA CYS A 6 -3.74 -1.71 5.42
C CYS A 6 -3.10 -1.05 6.64
N ASP A 7 -3.31 -1.65 7.81
CA ASP A 7 -2.54 -1.39 9.04
C ASP A 7 -1.66 -2.62 9.31
N ASN A 8 -2.07 -3.52 10.19
CA ASN A 8 -1.48 -4.85 10.35
C ASN A 8 -2.15 -5.93 9.47
N HIS A 9 -3.28 -5.61 8.84
CA HIS A 9 -3.97 -6.44 7.85
C HIS A 9 -4.68 -5.54 6.83
N VAL A 10 -4.99 -6.10 5.66
CA VAL A 10 -5.83 -5.43 4.66
C VAL A 10 -7.24 -5.27 5.23
N ALA A 11 -7.80 -4.07 5.13
CA ALA A 11 -9.13 -3.75 5.65
C ALA A 11 -10.21 -4.69 5.07
N GLY A 12 -11.13 -5.16 5.92
CA GLY A 12 -12.12 -6.17 5.52
C GLY A 12 -13.14 -5.72 4.47
N ASN A 13 -13.24 -4.42 4.20
CA ASN A 13 -14.08 -3.83 3.17
C ASN A 13 -13.31 -3.45 1.89
N ALA A 14 -12.03 -3.81 1.79
CA ALA A 14 -11.22 -3.70 0.58
C ALA A 14 -11.40 -4.93 -0.34
N PRO A 15 -11.02 -4.87 -1.64
CA PRO A 15 -10.53 -3.70 -2.36
C PRO A 15 -11.62 -2.70 -2.74
N TRP A 16 -11.24 -1.44 -2.94
CA TRP A 16 -12.05 -0.49 -3.70
C TRP A 16 -11.50 -0.35 -5.10
N GLU A 17 -12.34 -0.58 -6.11
CA GLU A 17 -11.96 -0.46 -7.51
C GLU A 17 -12.58 0.79 -8.13
N PHE A 18 -11.79 1.49 -8.94
CA PHE A 18 -12.14 2.75 -9.58
C PHE A 18 -11.77 2.69 -11.05
N GLU A 19 -12.63 3.22 -11.91
CA GLU A 19 -12.28 3.48 -13.30
C GLU A 19 -11.37 4.73 -13.41
N PRO A 20 -10.61 4.89 -14.50
CA PRO A 20 -9.68 6.03 -14.65
C PRO A 20 -10.34 7.42 -14.54
N TRP A 21 -11.64 7.51 -14.81
CA TRP A 21 -12.43 8.75 -14.74
C TRP A 21 -13.19 8.93 -13.42
N ASP A 22 -13.10 7.97 -12.50
CA ASP A 22 -13.77 8.07 -11.21
C ASP A 22 -13.03 9.03 -10.28
N THR A 23 -13.79 9.82 -9.53
CA THR A 23 -13.24 10.51 -8.36
C THR A 23 -13.06 9.48 -7.25
N MET A 24 -11.81 9.22 -6.86
CA MET A 24 -11.53 8.36 -5.71
C MET A 24 -12.18 8.93 -4.44
N GLN A 25 -13.08 8.16 -3.86
CA GLN A 25 -13.65 8.43 -2.54
C GLN A 25 -13.01 7.49 -1.54
N LEU A 26 -12.42 8.05 -0.49
CA LEU A 26 -11.92 7.25 0.62
C LEU A 26 -13.10 6.61 1.37
N PRO A 27 -12.96 5.37 1.84
CA PRO A 27 -13.99 4.73 2.65
C PRO A 27 -14.28 5.54 3.92
N ALA A 28 -15.54 5.53 4.35
CA ALA A 28 -16.03 6.35 5.47
C ALA A 28 -15.41 5.99 6.84
N GLY A 29 -14.65 4.90 6.92
CA GLY A 29 -13.88 4.51 8.08
C GLY A 29 -12.65 3.70 7.66
N LEU A 30 -11.50 4.11 8.16
CA LEU A 30 -10.26 3.33 8.13
C LEU A 30 -9.98 2.90 9.55
N GLU A 31 -9.99 1.60 9.80
CA GLU A 31 -9.61 1.03 11.08
C GLU A 31 -8.08 0.97 11.19
N GLY A 32 -7.56 1.14 12.40
CA GLY A 32 -6.13 1.05 12.68
C GLY A 32 -5.84 1.00 14.18
N GLY A 33 -4.55 0.93 14.54
CA GLY A 33 -4.07 0.96 15.92
C GLY A 33 -3.28 -0.29 16.35
N GLY A 34 -2.97 -1.20 15.43
CA GLY A 34 -2.22 -2.43 15.70
C GLY A 34 -0.71 -2.33 15.47
N GLY A 35 -0.22 -1.18 15.00
CA GLY A 35 1.09 -1.04 14.38
C GLY A 35 1.05 -1.43 12.90
N THR A 36 2.01 -0.94 12.12
CA THR A 36 1.97 -1.08 10.67
C THR A 36 2.73 -2.32 10.20
N ASP A 37 2.08 -3.14 9.36
CA ASP A 37 2.71 -4.20 8.59
C ASP A 37 2.43 -3.96 7.10
N PHE A 38 3.49 -3.80 6.29
CA PHE A 38 3.34 -3.57 4.86
C PHE A 38 3.18 -4.86 4.05
N ARG A 39 3.51 -6.02 4.63
CA ARG A 39 3.47 -7.35 3.97
C ARG A 39 2.07 -7.77 3.49
N PRO A 40 0.97 -7.55 4.25
CA PRO A 40 -0.35 -8.06 3.88
C PRO A 40 -0.85 -7.60 2.51
N VAL A 41 -0.47 -6.41 2.04
CA VAL A 41 -0.83 -5.96 0.68
C VAL A 41 -0.13 -6.77 -0.39
N PHE A 42 1.15 -7.13 -0.20
CA PHE A 42 1.88 -7.96 -1.16
C PHE A 42 1.32 -9.37 -1.18
N ASP A 43 1.01 -9.92 0.00
CA ASP A 43 0.35 -11.23 0.13
C ASP A 43 -1.02 -11.22 -0.57
N TRP A 44 -1.79 -10.13 -0.45
CA TRP A 44 -3.06 -9.95 -1.14
C TRP A 44 -2.88 -9.90 -2.67
N VAL A 45 -1.89 -9.16 -3.18
CA VAL A 45 -1.61 -9.10 -4.63
C VAL A 45 -1.26 -10.48 -5.20
N GLU A 46 -0.42 -11.24 -4.49
CA GLU A 46 -0.05 -12.60 -4.87
C GLU A 46 -1.26 -13.55 -4.81
N HIS A 47 -2.04 -13.49 -3.73
CA HIS A 47 -3.22 -14.34 -3.55
C HIS A 47 -4.30 -14.11 -4.62
N GLU A 48 -4.54 -12.86 -4.98
CA GLU A 48 -5.47 -12.47 -6.04
C GLU A 48 -4.89 -12.68 -7.45
N ASN A 49 -3.66 -13.22 -7.55
CA ASN A 49 -2.93 -13.46 -8.80
C ASN A 49 -2.87 -12.21 -9.69
N ARG A 50 -2.67 -11.05 -9.07
CA ARG A 50 -2.58 -9.75 -9.76
C ARG A 50 -1.15 -9.46 -10.17
N SER A 51 -1.00 -8.74 -11.29
CA SER A 51 0.29 -8.24 -11.79
C SER A 51 0.15 -6.75 -12.09
N PRO A 52 0.17 -5.88 -11.05
CA PRO A 52 0.01 -4.46 -11.26
C PRO A 52 1.22 -3.88 -12.02
N ASP A 53 0.98 -2.90 -12.90
CA ASP A 53 2.07 -2.14 -13.54
C ASP A 53 2.92 -1.38 -12.52
N MET A 54 2.33 -1.03 -11.37
CA MET A 54 2.96 -0.36 -10.24
C MET A 54 2.11 -0.46 -8.98
N LEU A 55 2.76 -0.51 -7.81
CA LEU A 55 2.15 -0.35 -6.50
C LEU A 55 2.63 0.95 -5.85
N VAL A 56 1.70 1.72 -5.27
CA VAL A 56 2.02 2.98 -4.57
C VAL A 56 1.53 2.90 -3.13
N TYR A 57 2.43 3.07 -2.17
CA TYR A 57 2.13 3.16 -0.74
C TYR A 57 2.20 4.61 -0.24
N PHE A 58 1.24 5.02 0.57
CA PHE A 58 1.30 6.25 1.35
C PHE A 58 1.59 5.90 2.81
N THR A 59 2.73 6.33 3.35
CA THR A 59 3.18 5.89 4.67
C THR A 59 4.18 6.89 5.28
N ASP A 60 4.48 6.77 6.56
CA ASP A 60 5.66 7.36 7.22
C ASP A 60 6.91 6.44 7.17
N ALA A 61 6.74 5.23 6.60
CA ALA A 61 7.72 4.15 6.53
C ALA A 61 8.08 3.52 7.90
N GLU A 62 7.20 3.64 8.89
CA GLU A 62 7.33 2.94 10.18
C GLU A 62 6.48 1.67 10.19
N GLY A 63 7.12 0.51 10.01
CA GLY A 63 6.44 -0.79 9.99
C GLY A 63 7.32 -1.92 9.48
N ASP A 64 6.74 -3.13 9.45
CA ASP A 64 7.40 -4.32 8.90
C ASP A 64 7.32 -4.35 7.37
N PHE A 65 8.48 -4.41 6.71
CA PHE A 65 8.56 -4.50 5.25
C PHE A 65 8.74 -5.96 4.79
N PRO A 66 8.33 -6.30 3.55
CA PRO A 66 8.79 -7.52 2.91
C PRO A 66 10.32 -7.53 2.78
N LYS A 67 10.92 -8.70 2.99
CA LYS A 67 12.39 -8.85 2.95
C LYS A 67 12.97 -8.67 1.55
N LEU A 68 12.18 -8.95 0.52
CA LEU A 68 12.57 -8.86 -0.88
C LEU A 68 11.53 -8.03 -1.66
N PRO A 69 11.94 -7.28 -2.68
CA PRO A 69 10.99 -6.58 -3.55
C PRO A 69 10.17 -7.57 -4.40
N PRO A 70 8.93 -7.23 -4.77
CA PRO A 70 8.16 -7.98 -5.75
C PRO A 70 8.72 -7.78 -7.17
N ASN A 71 8.14 -8.48 -8.16
CA ASN A 71 8.51 -8.39 -9.57
C ASN A 71 7.88 -7.21 -10.33
N TYR A 72 7.28 -6.25 -9.63
CA TYR A 72 6.70 -5.03 -10.18
C TYR A 72 7.23 -3.78 -9.47
N PRO A 73 7.20 -2.60 -10.13
CA PRO A 73 7.62 -1.34 -9.51
C PRO A 73 6.83 -1.00 -8.26
N VAL A 74 7.52 -0.50 -7.23
CA VAL A 74 6.90 -0.03 -5.99
C VAL A 74 7.40 1.36 -5.66
N ILE A 75 6.46 2.28 -5.46
CA ILE A 75 6.72 3.63 -5.00
C ILE A 75 6.21 3.77 -3.57
N TRP A 76 7.09 4.26 -2.70
CA TRP A 76 6.77 4.65 -1.34
C TRP A 76 6.69 6.17 -1.28
N LEU A 77 5.47 6.71 -1.20
CA LEU A 77 5.22 8.11 -0.92
C LEU A 77 5.33 8.32 0.60
N VAL A 78 6.52 8.75 1.02
CA VAL A 78 6.91 8.81 2.43
C VAL A 78 6.72 10.22 2.98
N LYS A 79 5.88 10.34 4.02
CA LYS A 79 5.80 11.54 4.85
C LYS A 79 6.91 11.51 5.90
N GLY A 80 7.78 12.53 5.91
CA GLY A 80 8.92 12.60 6.84
C GLY A 80 10.17 11.89 6.33
N LYS A 81 11.05 11.47 7.25
CA LYS A 81 12.42 11.01 6.94
C LYS A 81 12.60 9.49 6.98
N GLY A 82 11.51 8.73 7.11
CA GLY A 82 11.55 7.27 7.11
C GLY A 82 12.25 6.73 5.86
N MET A 83 12.98 5.63 6.04
CA MET A 83 13.72 4.93 4.99
C MET A 83 12.96 3.67 4.61
N VAL A 84 13.04 3.29 3.35
CA VAL A 84 12.46 2.05 2.83
C VAL A 84 13.58 1.12 2.35
N PRO A 85 13.45 -0.20 2.53
CA PRO A 85 14.54 -1.12 2.23
C PRO A 85 14.80 -1.32 0.74
N TRP A 86 13.79 -1.06 -0.11
CA TRP A 86 13.83 -1.23 -1.57
C TRP A 86 12.67 -0.45 -2.22
N GLY A 87 12.68 -0.38 -3.55
CA GLY A 87 11.71 0.40 -4.32
C GLY A 87 12.08 1.88 -4.38
N GLU A 88 11.23 2.69 -5.00
CA GLU A 88 11.45 4.12 -5.13
C GLU A 88 10.84 4.85 -3.93
N ARG A 89 11.66 5.64 -3.22
CA ARG A 89 11.18 6.53 -2.16
C ARG A 89 10.96 7.93 -2.72
N VAL A 90 9.72 8.39 -2.69
CA VAL A 90 9.34 9.75 -3.06
C VAL A 90 8.90 10.50 -1.81
N GLN A 91 9.47 11.69 -1.58
CA GLN A 91 9.11 12.54 -0.44
C GLN A 91 7.72 13.14 -0.64
N LEU A 92 6.82 12.93 0.31
CA LEU A 92 5.59 13.70 0.43
C LEU A 92 5.89 14.96 1.26
N ASN A 93 5.71 16.13 0.66
CA ASN A 93 5.93 17.45 1.26
C ASN A 93 4.65 18.03 1.87
#